data_AF-A0A524EP14-F1
#
_entry.id   AF-A0A524EP14-F1
#
_cell.length_a   1.000
_cell.length_b   1.000
_cell.length_c   1.000
_cell.angle_alpha   90.00
_cell.angle_beta   90.00
_cell.angle_gamma   90.00
#
_symmetry.space_group_name_H-M   'P 1'
#
loop_
_entity.id
_entity.type
_entity.pdbx_description
1 polymer ?
#
loop_
_entity_poly.entity_id
_entity_poly.type
_entity_poly.pdbx_seq_one_letter_code
_entity_poly.pdbx_strand_id
1 'polypeptide(L)'
;MLNRIATISEDLAKSRKENPELKRLMDIAAEGQSPRYFLISPVNRSSQDLHLLQFQQGDAFGGTRVPGMALPSPRESPILFAGPAAYTSNFDERKAVIITFDQEESDDTIEKSLDSINKHPALAGVPIIALRIDYLSGYATIFPHGYERASEEEKSVLGRIRHPNYLDDRLLTVLCSDSRVRPPESPLGVSMSIQTLGAFVPQYHSSITECIQLDSFFSSWLSGGNIEQQILVVIHGNLEGTGPSCGAGCASMNLDAIEDSHLHFAISALCERVETFERVIAKSPEERVVNVGRATVENLSTYPAIQNHQELLPGDHQFIEMMKMDTVTNVVREINWRC
;
A
#
# COMPACT_ATOMS: atom_id res chain seq x y z
N MET A 1 11.94 -8.23 -16.41
CA MET A 1 10.85 -7.31 -16.01
C MET A 1 11.40 -6.09 -15.27
N LEU A 2 12.16 -6.27 -14.19
CA LEU A 2 12.69 -5.19 -13.33
C LEU A 2 13.41 -4.05 -14.07
N ASN A 3 14.35 -4.36 -14.97
CA ASN A 3 15.05 -3.34 -15.77
C ASN A 3 14.08 -2.44 -16.54
N ARG A 4 12.97 -2.99 -17.04
CA ARG A 4 11.98 -2.24 -17.79
C ARG A 4 11.13 -1.35 -16.87
N ILE A 5 10.78 -1.84 -15.68
CA ILE A 5 10.10 -1.04 -14.64
C ILE A 5 10.99 0.15 -14.24
N ALA A 6 12.29 -0.07 -14.04
CA ALA A 6 13.25 1.00 -13.75
C ALA A 6 13.25 2.08 -14.86
N THR A 7 13.39 1.67 -16.13
CA THR A 7 13.33 2.61 -17.26
C THR A 7 12.00 3.38 -17.32
N ILE A 8 10.86 2.71 -17.15
CA ILE A 8 9.54 3.37 -17.13
C ILE A 8 9.48 4.42 -16.01
N SER A 9 10.01 4.09 -14.82
CA SER A 9 10.01 5.02 -13.69
C SER A 9 10.87 6.27 -13.94
N GLU A 10 12.01 6.12 -14.66
CA GLU A 10 12.86 7.24 -15.05
C GLU A 10 12.18 8.14 -16.08
N ASP A 11 11.54 7.55 -17.09
CA ASP A 11 10.78 8.28 -18.11
C ASP A 11 9.62 9.06 -17.47
N LEU A 12 8.84 8.42 -16.58
CA LEU A 12 7.75 9.06 -15.84
C LEU A 12 8.27 10.19 -14.95
N ALA A 13 9.41 10.01 -14.26
CA ALA A 13 10.01 11.06 -13.44
C ALA A 13 10.45 12.26 -14.28
N LYS A 14 10.98 12.02 -15.48
CA LYS A 14 11.32 13.09 -16.43
C LYS A 14 10.06 13.84 -16.89
N SER A 15 9.01 13.13 -17.27
CA SER A 15 7.74 13.76 -17.66
C SER A 15 7.11 14.58 -16.53
N ARG A 16 7.18 14.10 -15.27
CA ARG A 16 6.73 14.86 -14.09
C ARG A 16 7.51 16.16 -13.90
N LYS A 17 8.84 16.13 -14.09
CA LYS A 17 9.71 17.33 -13.97
C LYS A 17 9.45 18.37 -15.06
N GLU A 18 9.01 17.93 -16.25
CA GLU A 18 8.66 18.80 -17.37
C GLU A 18 7.26 19.44 -17.21
N ASN A 19 6.38 18.86 -16.39
CA ASN A 19 5.07 19.41 -16.07
C ASN A 19 5.15 20.30 -14.81
N PRO A 20 4.84 21.62 -14.88
CA PRO A 20 4.94 22.53 -13.74
C PRO A 20 4.07 22.14 -12.53
N GLU A 21 2.88 21.60 -12.76
CA GLU A 21 1.98 21.20 -11.69
C GLU A 21 2.50 19.97 -10.95
N LEU A 22 2.94 18.95 -11.71
CA LEU A 22 3.49 17.72 -11.13
C LEU A 22 4.84 17.97 -10.45
N LYS A 23 5.67 18.85 -11.01
CA LYS A 23 6.91 19.31 -10.36
C LYS A 23 6.61 19.97 -9.01
N ARG A 24 5.60 20.84 -8.93
CA ARG A 24 5.19 21.45 -7.66
C ARG A 24 4.78 20.40 -6.63
N LEU A 25 4.08 19.35 -7.04
CA LEU A 25 3.73 18.24 -6.14
C LEU A 25 4.98 17.49 -5.66
N MET A 26 5.99 17.31 -6.50
CA MET A 26 7.29 16.74 -6.09
C MET A 26 8.00 17.64 -5.07
N ASP A 27 7.99 18.96 -5.29
CA ASP A 27 8.60 19.92 -4.37
C ASP A 27 7.89 19.87 -2.99
N ILE A 28 6.55 19.80 -2.97
CA ILE A 28 5.77 19.61 -1.73
C ILE A 28 6.11 18.26 -1.07
N ALA A 29 6.20 17.18 -1.83
CA ALA A 29 6.53 15.85 -1.31
C ALA A 29 7.92 15.81 -0.63
N ALA A 30 8.86 16.64 -1.11
CA ALA A 30 10.18 16.78 -0.50
C ALA A 30 10.14 17.41 0.90
N GLU A 31 9.13 18.23 1.19
CA GLU A 31 8.94 18.92 2.48
C GLU A 31 8.18 18.06 3.50
N GLY A 32 7.38 17.09 3.04
CA GLY A 32 6.60 16.23 3.92
C GLY A 32 5.38 15.61 3.23
N GLN A 33 4.49 15.01 4.01
CA GLN A 33 3.20 14.51 3.53
C GLN A 33 2.07 15.07 4.38
N SER A 34 0.99 15.50 3.72
CA SER A 34 -0.28 15.87 4.37
C SER A 34 -1.42 15.50 3.43
N PRO A 35 -1.63 14.19 3.19
CA PRO A 35 -2.65 13.71 2.26
C PRO A 35 -4.05 14.03 2.79
N ARG A 36 -4.96 14.31 1.86
CA ARG A 36 -6.34 14.70 2.18
C ARG A 36 -7.26 13.53 2.43
N TYR A 37 -6.91 12.40 1.84
CA TYR A 37 -7.72 11.20 1.84
C TYR A 37 -6.96 10.05 2.46
N PHE A 38 -7.70 9.17 3.14
CA PHE A 38 -7.24 7.83 3.42
C PHE A 38 -7.96 6.88 2.45
N LEU A 39 -7.21 6.25 1.54
CA LEU A 39 -7.76 5.36 0.52
C LEU A 39 -7.53 3.91 0.93
N ILE A 40 -8.62 3.16 1.10
CA ILE A 40 -8.60 1.73 1.39
C ILE A 40 -9.01 0.98 0.12
N SER A 41 -8.04 0.31 -0.50
CA SER A 41 -8.25 -0.38 -1.77
C SER A 41 -8.04 -1.89 -1.66
N PRO A 42 -8.74 -2.70 -2.48
CA PRO A 42 -8.43 -4.11 -2.54
C PRO A 42 -7.07 -4.35 -3.21
N VAL A 43 -6.34 -5.38 -2.77
CA VAL A 43 -5.00 -5.71 -3.30
C VAL A 43 -4.96 -5.71 -4.83
N ASN A 44 -5.98 -6.28 -5.47
CA ASN A 44 -6.06 -6.43 -6.91
C ASN A 44 -6.48 -5.16 -7.67
N ARG A 45 -6.78 -4.03 -7.01
CA ARG A 45 -7.18 -2.77 -7.67
C ARG A 45 -6.48 -1.52 -7.16
N SER A 46 -5.70 -1.60 -6.08
CA SER A 46 -5.11 -0.43 -5.41
C SER A 46 -4.44 0.60 -6.34
N SER A 47 -3.60 0.15 -7.28
CA SER A 47 -2.99 1.07 -8.24
C SER A 47 -3.98 1.60 -9.29
N GLN A 48 -4.99 0.81 -9.67
CA GLN A 48 -6.08 1.26 -10.55
C GLN A 48 -6.94 2.32 -9.87
N ASP A 49 -7.19 2.24 -8.56
CA ASP A 49 -7.97 3.23 -7.82
C ASP A 49 -7.31 4.60 -7.82
N LEU A 50 -5.98 4.67 -7.69
CA LEU A 50 -5.24 5.92 -7.83
C LEU A 50 -5.45 6.55 -9.23
N HIS A 51 -5.52 5.74 -10.28
CA HIS A 51 -5.74 6.20 -11.65
C HIS A 51 -7.20 6.61 -11.86
N LEU A 52 -8.14 5.78 -11.39
CA LEU A 52 -9.58 6.00 -11.44
C LEU A 52 -9.94 7.35 -10.81
N LEU A 53 -9.40 7.62 -9.62
CA LEU A 53 -9.67 8.84 -8.84
C LEU A 53 -8.83 10.04 -9.29
N GLN A 54 -7.94 9.85 -10.27
CA GLN A 54 -6.94 10.83 -10.71
C GLN A 54 -6.06 11.36 -9.56
N PHE A 55 -5.81 10.54 -8.55
CA PHE A 55 -4.97 10.90 -7.42
C PHE A 55 -3.51 10.98 -7.85
N GLN A 56 -2.90 12.09 -7.49
CA GLN A 56 -1.50 12.38 -7.70
C GLN A 56 -0.70 12.06 -6.44
N GLN A 57 0.62 12.18 -6.56
CA GLN A 57 1.53 12.08 -5.44
C GLN A 57 1.12 13.08 -4.34
N GLY A 58 0.94 12.59 -3.12
CA GLY A 58 0.54 13.37 -1.96
C GLY A 58 -0.97 13.48 -1.73
N ASP A 59 -1.83 12.99 -2.63
CA ASP A 59 -3.29 13.16 -2.46
C ASP A 59 -3.90 12.21 -1.42
N ALA A 60 -3.42 10.96 -1.36
CA ALA A 60 -4.02 9.91 -0.52
C ALA A 60 -2.96 9.05 0.18
N PHE A 61 -3.19 8.77 1.46
CA PHE A 61 -2.47 7.75 2.23
C PHE A 61 -3.16 6.39 2.04
N GLY A 62 -2.39 5.32 1.87
CA GLY A 62 -2.92 4.01 1.49
C GLY A 62 -3.23 3.08 2.67
N GLY A 63 -4.36 2.38 2.60
CA GLY A 63 -4.68 1.18 3.36
C GLY A 63 -5.08 0.06 2.40
N THR A 64 -4.96 -1.19 2.84
CA THR A 64 -5.20 -2.36 1.99
C THR A 64 -6.30 -3.23 2.58
N ARG A 65 -7.15 -3.79 1.70
CA ARG A 65 -8.07 -4.89 2.04
C ARG A 65 -7.92 -6.04 1.05
N VAL A 66 -8.45 -7.20 1.41
CA VAL A 66 -8.49 -8.35 0.50
C VAL A 66 -9.79 -8.33 -0.32
N PRO A 67 -9.74 -8.51 -1.65
CA PRO A 67 -10.93 -8.45 -2.50
C PRO A 67 -11.95 -9.54 -2.15
N GLY A 68 -13.24 -9.19 -2.20
CA GLY A 68 -14.35 -10.11 -1.92
C GLY A 68 -14.49 -10.48 -0.43
N MET A 69 -13.65 -9.91 0.44
CA MET A 69 -13.67 -10.14 1.87
C MET A 69 -13.95 -8.84 2.61
N ALA A 70 -14.71 -8.95 3.70
CA ALA A 70 -14.94 -7.81 4.58
C ALA A 70 -13.62 -7.36 5.22
N LEU A 71 -13.43 -6.05 5.32
CA LEU A 71 -12.33 -5.45 6.06
C LEU A 71 -12.45 -5.89 7.54
N PRO A 72 -11.44 -6.60 8.10
CA PRO A 72 -11.50 -7.05 9.48
C PRO A 72 -11.61 -5.88 10.46
N SER A 73 -12.01 -6.18 11.70
CA SER A 73 -12.00 -5.15 12.74
C SER A 73 -10.58 -4.57 12.95
N PRO A 74 -10.43 -3.35 13.49
CA PRO A 74 -9.12 -2.74 13.70
C PRO A 74 -8.10 -3.62 14.44
N ARG A 75 -8.56 -4.47 15.36
CA ARG A 75 -7.69 -5.40 16.11
C ARG A 75 -7.25 -6.62 15.31
N GLU A 76 -8.02 -6.98 14.29
CA GLU A 76 -7.80 -8.17 13.45
C GLU A 76 -7.04 -7.84 12.17
N SER A 77 -6.93 -6.55 11.82
CA SER A 77 -6.07 -6.08 10.72
C SER A 77 -5.19 -4.88 11.12
N PRO A 78 -4.25 -5.08 12.06
CA PRO A 78 -3.34 -4.04 12.49
C PRO A 78 -2.38 -3.57 11.39
N ILE A 79 -1.94 -4.44 10.47
CA ILE A 79 -0.92 -4.08 9.48
C ILE A 79 -1.52 -3.54 8.18
N LEU A 80 -2.58 -4.17 7.65
CA LEU A 80 -3.16 -3.76 6.37
C LEU A 80 -4.03 -2.50 6.47
N PHE A 81 -4.67 -2.28 7.62
CA PHE A 81 -5.66 -1.21 7.79
C PHE A 81 -5.46 -0.35 9.02
N ALA A 82 -5.50 -0.91 10.23
CA ALA A 82 -5.63 -0.10 11.44
C ALA A 82 -4.36 0.72 11.74
N GLY A 83 -3.17 0.16 11.53
CA GLY A 83 -1.90 0.90 11.63
C GLY A 83 -1.86 2.08 10.66
N PRO A 84 -2.06 1.88 9.34
CA PRO A 84 -2.19 2.98 8.39
C PRO A 84 -3.25 4.00 8.77
N ALA A 85 -4.45 3.57 9.19
CA ALA A 85 -5.53 4.44 9.63
C ALA A 85 -5.13 5.30 10.85
N ALA A 86 -4.50 4.69 11.85
CA ALA A 86 -3.99 5.39 13.03
C ALA A 86 -2.92 6.42 12.67
N TYR A 87 -2.04 6.12 11.70
CA TYR A 87 -1.02 7.05 11.23
C TYR A 87 -1.63 8.34 10.64
N THR A 88 -2.84 8.26 10.08
CA THR A 88 -3.52 9.44 9.51
C THR A 88 -3.89 10.51 10.53
N SER A 89 -3.93 10.17 11.82
CA SER A 89 -4.17 11.15 12.90
C SER A 89 -3.11 12.25 12.96
N ASN A 90 -1.93 12.01 12.37
CA ASN A 90 -0.83 12.97 12.27
C ASN A 90 -1.01 14.00 11.14
N PHE A 91 -2.07 13.90 10.33
CA PHE A 91 -2.30 14.79 9.20
C PHE A 91 -3.30 15.91 9.53
N ASP A 92 -2.97 17.12 9.12
CA ASP A 92 -3.81 18.31 9.32
C ASP A 92 -5.10 18.23 8.49
N GLU A 93 -5.01 17.73 7.26
CA GLU A 93 -6.15 17.56 6.36
C GLU A 93 -6.65 16.11 6.40
N ARG A 94 -7.92 15.90 6.79
CA ARG A 94 -8.59 14.58 6.79
C ARG A 94 -10.00 14.71 6.23
N LYS A 95 -10.10 14.85 4.90
CA LYS A 95 -11.37 15.17 4.22
C LYS A 95 -12.33 13.99 4.19
N ALA A 96 -11.83 12.79 3.88
CA ALA A 96 -12.64 11.58 3.85
C ALA A 96 -11.77 10.33 3.89
N VAL A 97 -12.36 9.23 4.36
CA VAL A 97 -11.93 7.87 4.08
C VAL A 97 -12.64 7.43 2.80
N ILE A 98 -11.88 7.02 1.79
CA ILE A 98 -12.43 6.43 0.57
C ILE A 98 -12.17 4.93 0.63
N ILE A 99 -13.21 4.13 0.47
CA ILE A 99 -13.07 2.67 0.35
C ILE A 99 -13.73 2.21 -0.94
N THR A 100 -13.03 1.38 -1.70
CA THR A 100 -13.46 0.92 -3.02
C THR A 100 -13.84 -0.55 -3.00
N PHE A 101 -14.83 -0.92 -3.82
CA PHE A 101 -15.34 -2.28 -4.01
C PHE A 101 -15.58 -2.56 -5.48
N ASP A 102 -15.27 -3.78 -5.93
CA ASP A 102 -15.67 -4.24 -7.27
C ASP A 102 -17.21 -4.37 -7.32
N GLN A 103 -17.79 -4.21 -8.50
CA GLN A 103 -19.24 -4.15 -8.67
C GLN A 103 -19.97 -5.42 -8.21
N GLU A 104 -19.28 -6.56 -8.26
CA GLU A 104 -19.79 -7.87 -7.88
C GLU A 104 -19.67 -8.16 -6.37
N GLU A 105 -19.03 -7.28 -5.59
CA GLU A 105 -18.90 -7.49 -4.14
C GLU A 105 -20.24 -7.30 -3.43
N SER A 106 -20.57 -8.26 -2.55
CA SER A 106 -21.85 -8.33 -1.85
C SER A 106 -22.04 -7.14 -0.89
N ASP A 107 -23.29 -6.70 -0.74
CA ASP A 107 -23.66 -5.64 0.19
C ASP A 107 -23.20 -5.96 1.63
N ASP A 108 -23.31 -7.22 2.07
CA ASP A 108 -22.85 -7.68 3.39
C ASP A 108 -21.33 -7.47 3.61
N THR A 109 -20.51 -7.72 2.58
CA THR A 109 -19.07 -7.45 2.62
C THR A 109 -18.79 -5.95 2.75
N ILE A 110 -19.54 -5.13 2.02
CA ILE A 110 -19.41 -3.67 2.06
C ILE A 110 -19.81 -3.15 3.44
N GLU A 111 -21.00 -3.50 3.93
CA GLU A 111 -21.54 -3.07 5.22
C GLU A 111 -20.59 -3.42 6.37
N LYS A 112 -20.12 -4.68 6.44
CA LYS A 112 -19.14 -5.10 7.46
C LYS A 112 -17.82 -4.33 7.38
N SER A 113 -17.38 -3.97 6.18
CA SER A 113 -16.17 -3.18 6.01
C SER A 113 -16.35 -1.75 6.52
N LEU A 114 -17.51 -1.15 6.25
CA LEU A 114 -17.86 0.19 6.74
C LEU A 114 -17.98 0.22 8.27
N ASP A 115 -18.57 -0.83 8.86
CA ASP A 115 -18.60 -1.03 10.31
C ASP A 115 -17.20 -1.05 10.93
N SER A 116 -16.24 -1.73 10.29
CA SER A 116 -14.85 -1.79 10.73
C SER A 116 -14.17 -0.41 10.67
N ILE A 117 -14.40 0.37 9.62
CA ILE A 117 -13.91 1.75 9.50
C ILE A 117 -14.47 2.62 10.64
N ASN A 118 -15.79 2.58 10.84
CA ASN A 118 -16.46 3.39 11.86
C ASN A 118 -16.03 3.05 13.30
N LYS A 119 -15.57 1.82 13.55
CA LYS A 119 -15.02 1.38 14.85
C LYS A 119 -13.60 1.86 15.11
N HIS A 120 -12.89 2.41 14.12
CA HIS A 120 -11.50 2.84 14.29
C HIS A 120 -11.42 4.24 14.95
N PRO A 121 -10.77 4.39 16.12
CA PRO A 121 -10.76 5.66 16.86
C PRO A 121 -10.18 6.85 16.06
N ALA A 122 -9.08 6.64 15.33
CA ALA A 122 -8.44 7.69 14.54
C ALA A 122 -9.30 8.21 13.36
N LEU A 123 -10.33 7.46 12.96
CA LEU A 123 -11.25 7.80 11.87
C LEU A 123 -12.60 8.33 12.38
N ALA A 124 -12.75 8.48 13.70
CA ALA A 124 -13.98 8.99 14.30
C ALA A 124 -14.31 10.39 13.77
N GLY A 125 -15.52 10.55 13.23
CA GLY A 125 -15.99 11.81 12.64
C GLY A 125 -15.39 12.16 11.27
N VAL A 126 -14.57 11.28 10.68
CA VAL A 126 -14.10 11.44 9.30
C VAL A 126 -15.18 10.87 8.35
N PRO A 127 -15.66 11.65 7.36
CA PRO A 127 -16.63 11.16 6.38
C PRO A 127 -16.15 9.93 5.63
N ILE A 128 -17.06 9.00 5.34
CA ILE A 128 -16.76 7.80 4.56
C ILE A 128 -17.39 7.94 3.17
N ILE A 129 -16.59 7.67 2.13
CA ILE A 129 -17.02 7.60 0.74
C ILE A 129 -16.80 6.16 0.27
N ALA A 130 -17.87 5.38 0.27
CA ALA A 130 -17.86 4.00 -0.21
C ALA A 130 -18.19 3.95 -1.70
N LEU A 131 -17.26 3.47 -2.52
CA LEU A 131 -17.42 3.39 -3.98
C LEU A 131 -17.57 1.94 -4.44
N ARG A 132 -18.64 1.67 -5.19
CA ARG A 132 -18.79 0.44 -5.98
C ARG A 132 -18.41 0.73 -7.43
N ILE A 133 -17.45 -0.02 -7.97
CA ILE A 133 -16.74 0.31 -9.21
C ILE A 133 -16.84 -0.85 -10.19
N ASP A 134 -17.25 -0.54 -11.42
CA ASP A 134 -17.02 -1.39 -12.58
C ASP A 134 -15.71 -0.97 -13.24
N TYR A 135 -14.64 -1.72 -12.96
CA TYR A 135 -13.32 -1.43 -13.51
C TYR A 135 -13.23 -1.66 -15.03
N LEU A 136 -14.16 -2.42 -15.63
CA LEU A 136 -14.19 -2.64 -17.07
C LEU A 136 -14.77 -1.42 -17.79
N SER A 137 -15.87 -0.85 -17.28
CA SER A 137 -16.48 0.35 -17.87
C SER A 137 -15.91 1.67 -17.33
N GLY A 138 -15.15 1.63 -16.23
CA GLY A 138 -14.65 2.83 -15.54
C GLY A 138 -15.77 3.61 -14.84
N TYR A 139 -16.90 2.95 -14.57
CA TYR A 139 -18.05 3.54 -13.89
C TYR A 139 -17.97 3.28 -12.39
N ALA A 140 -18.44 4.24 -11.60
CA ALA A 140 -18.48 4.10 -10.16
C ALA A 140 -19.72 4.77 -9.57
N THR A 141 -20.20 4.20 -8.47
CA THR A 141 -21.37 4.66 -7.72
C THR A 141 -21.07 4.72 -6.25
N ILE A 142 -21.75 5.62 -5.54
CA ILE A 142 -21.70 5.68 -4.09
C ILE A 142 -22.58 4.56 -3.55
N PHE A 143 -22.00 3.72 -2.69
CA PHE A 143 -22.78 2.76 -1.92
C PHE A 143 -23.48 3.49 -0.76
N PRO A 144 -24.82 3.41 -0.66
CA PRO A 144 -25.56 4.12 0.38
C PRO A 144 -25.31 3.49 1.77
N HIS A 145 -25.00 4.33 2.76
CA HIS A 145 -24.80 3.89 4.16
C HIS A 145 -25.26 4.95 5.18
N GLY A 146 -25.32 4.55 6.45
CA GLY A 146 -25.77 5.39 7.58
C GLY A 146 -24.67 6.17 8.32
N TYR A 147 -23.40 6.03 7.93
CA TYR A 147 -22.26 6.73 8.55
C TYR A 147 -22.12 8.20 8.13
N GLU A 148 -21.14 8.90 8.71
CA GLU A 148 -20.81 10.30 8.37
C GLU A 148 -20.53 10.44 6.86
N ARG A 149 -21.15 11.44 6.23
CA ARG A 149 -21.09 11.67 4.78
C ARG A 149 -20.73 13.13 4.48
N ALA A 150 -20.07 13.32 3.35
CA ALA A 150 -19.65 14.63 2.89
C ALA A 150 -20.04 14.79 1.42
N SER A 151 -21.25 15.30 1.16
CA SER A 151 -21.84 15.29 -0.19
C SER A 151 -21.06 16.11 -1.23
N GLU A 152 -20.37 17.17 -0.82
CA GLU A 152 -19.54 17.95 -1.75
C GLU A 152 -18.26 17.21 -2.11
N GLU A 153 -17.64 16.54 -1.13
CA GLU A 153 -16.50 15.64 -1.32
C GLU A 153 -16.89 14.44 -2.19
N GLU A 154 -18.04 13.80 -1.95
CA GLU A 154 -18.57 12.71 -2.78
C GLU A 154 -18.73 13.15 -4.24
N LYS A 155 -19.34 14.31 -4.50
CA LYS A 155 -19.46 14.88 -5.85
C LYS A 155 -18.10 15.19 -6.46
N SER A 156 -17.17 15.73 -5.68
CA SER A 156 -15.82 16.05 -6.13
C SER A 156 -15.06 14.78 -6.55
N VAL A 157 -15.16 13.72 -5.74
CA VAL A 157 -14.57 12.41 -6.01
C VAL A 157 -15.18 11.80 -7.26
N LEU A 158 -16.51 11.72 -7.35
CA LEU A 158 -17.22 11.17 -8.52
C LEU A 158 -16.90 11.94 -9.81
N GLY A 159 -16.80 13.27 -9.76
CA GLY A 159 -16.50 14.11 -10.93
C GLY A 159 -15.11 13.87 -11.52
N ARG A 160 -14.19 13.31 -10.74
CA ARG A 160 -12.83 12.95 -11.16
C ARG A 160 -12.74 11.58 -11.80
N ILE A 161 -13.75 10.73 -11.66
CA ILE A 161 -13.65 9.33 -12.05
C ILE A 161 -13.34 9.20 -13.54
N ARG A 162 -12.27 8.46 -13.85
CA ARG A 162 -11.85 8.10 -15.20
C ARG A 162 -11.69 6.59 -15.31
N HIS A 163 -11.79 6.11 -16.55
CA HIS A 163 -11.43 4.73 -16.86
C HIS A 163 -9.97 4.46 -16.44
N PRO A 164 -9.72 3.46 -15.58
CA PRO A 164 -8.38 3.22 -15.07
C PRO A 164 -7.52 2.52 -16.12
N ASN A 165 -6.20 2.66 -16.01
CA ASN A 165 -5.29 1.91 -16.85
C ASN A 165 -5.44 0.40 -16.64
N TYR A 166 -4.99 -0.38 -17.62
CA TYR A 166 -4.96 -1.84 -17.55
C TYR A 166 -4.19 -2.33 -16.31
N LEU A 167 -4.71 -3.36 -15.64
CA LEU A 167 -4.06 -4.01 -14.51
C LEU A 167 -3.15 -5.13 -15.00
N ASP A 168 -1.85 -5.07 -14.69
CA ASP A 168 -0.95 -6.21 -14.80
C ASP A 168 -1.15 -7.14 -13.60
N ASP A 169 -2.02 -8.13 -13.79
CA ASP A 169 -2.32 -9.18 -12.81
C ASP A 169 -1.16 -10.15 -12.58
N ARG A 170 -0.02 -9.97 -13.23
CA ARG A 170 1.20 -10.77 -13.00
C ARG A 170 2.15 -10.10 -12.02
N LEU A 171 1.95 -8.82 -11.70
CA LEU A 171 2.83 -8.07 -10.81
C LEU A 171 2.06 -7.60 -9.57
N LEU A 172 2.51 -8.06 -8.41
CA LEU A 172 2.11 -7.54 -7.11
C LEU A 172 3.23 -6.68 -6.53
N THR A 173 2.94 -5.42 -6.23
CA THR A 173 3.87 -4.54 -5.51
C THR A 173 3.52 -4.50 -4.03
N VAL A 174 4.49 -4.71 -3.14
CA VAL A 174 4.35 -4.38 -1.72
C VAL A 174 5.10 -3.07 -1.48
N LEU A 175 4.40 -2.00 -1.07
CA LEU A 175 5.00 -0.68 -0.87
C LEU A 175 4.45 0.03 0.37
N CYS A 176 5.05 1.15 0.71
CA CYS A 176 4.60 1.96 1.83
C CYS A 176 3.25 2.65 1.55
N SER A 177 2.44 2.82 2.59
CA SER A 177 1.23 3.66 2.61
C SER A 177 1.50 5.16 2.38
N ASP A 178 2.76 5.58 2.49
CA ASP A 178 3.21 6.96 2.32
C ASP A 178 2.66 7.56 1.02
N SER A 179 1.91 8.67 1.14
CA SER A 179 1.18 9.24 0.01
C SER A 179 2.11 9.76 -1.10
N ARG A 180 3.40 9.93 -0.80
CA ARG A 180 4.39 10.42 -1.75
C ARG A 180 4.95 9.33 -2.65
N VAL A 181 4.70 8.06 -2.35
CA VAL A 181 5.11 6.95 -3.20
C VAL A 181 3.91 6.33 -3.88
N ARG A 182 4.11 5.90 -5.12
CA ARG A 182 3.10 5.23 -5.93
C ARG A 182 3.62 3.86 -6.36
N PRO A 183 2.74 2.85 -6.46
CA PRO A 183 3.12 1.57 -7.05
C PRO A 183 3.76 1.81 -8.42
N PRO A 184 4.92 1.20 -8.72
CA PRO A 184 5.56 1.36 -10.01
C PRO A 184 4.72 0.69 -11.11
N GLU A 185 4.76 1.30 -12.30
CA GLU A 185 4.09 0.78 -13.48
C GLU A 185 4.93 -0.31 -14.15
N SER A 186 4.23 -1.35 -14.61
CA SER A 186 4.82 -2.41 -15.43
C SER A 186 4.71 -2.07 -16.92
N PRO A 187 5.38 -2.83 -17.80
CA PRO A 187 5.21 -2.67 -19.25
C PRO A 187 3.80 -2.97 -19.77
N LEU A 188 2.99 -3.73 -19.01
CA LEU A 188 1.61 -4.04 -19.38
C LEU A 188 0.60 -3.05 -18.81
N GLY A 189 0.91 -2.41 -17.69
CA GLY A 189 -0.02 -1.49 -17.05
C GLY A 189 0.32 -1.24 -15.57
N VAL A 190 -0.70 -0.94 -14.78
CA VAL A 190 -0.54 -0.72 -13.34
C VAL A 190 -0.50 -2.05 -12.59
N SER A 191 0.34 -2.17 -11.56
CA SER A 191 0.46 -3.39 -10.77
C SER A 191 -0.68 -3.55 -9.76
N MET A 192 -0.93 -4.77 -9.29
CA MET A 192 -1.62 -4.94 -8.00
C MET A 192 -0.75 -4.38 -6.87
N SER A 193 -1.33 -3.99 -5.74
CA SER A 193 -0.50 -3.54 -4.63
C SER A 193 -1.05 -3.80 -3.23
N ILE A 194 -0.12 -4.08 -2.32
CA ILE A 194 -0.31 -4.05 -0.87
C ILE A 194 0.42 -2.79 -0.36
N GLN A 195 -0.35 -1.86 0.20
CA GLN A 195 0.13 -0.66 0.86
C GLN A 195 0.01 -0.77 2.37
N THR A 196 1.15 -0.75 3.06
CA THR A 196 1.24 -0.83 4.53
C THR A 196 2.31 0.12 5.06
N LEU A 197 2.37 0.33 6.37
CA LEU A 197 3.44 1.12 6.96
C LEU A 197 4.81 0.47 6.69
N GLY A 198 5.69 1.19 5.99
CA GLY A 198 7.05 0.74 5.67
C GLY A 198 7.12 -0.39 4.64
N ALA A 199 6.02 -0.71 3.94
CA ALA A 199 5.91 -1.92 3.11
C ALA A 199 6.05 -3.22 3.92
N PHE A 200 5.68 -3.19 5.20
CA PHE A 200 5.74 -4.34 6.08
C PHE A 200 4.56 -5.31 5.85
N VAL A 201 4.86 -6.59 5.74
CA VAL A 201 3.87 -7.69 5.78
C VAL A 201 4.27 -8.62 6.93
N PRO A 202 3.34 -9.01 7.82
CA PRO A 202 3.66 -9.85 8.96
C PRO A 202 4.02 -11.28 8.52
N GLN A 203 4.70 -12.01 9.40
CA GLN A 203 4.87 -13.46 9.23
C GLN A 203 3.50 -14.15 9.26
N TYR A 204 3.31 -15.17 8.42
CA TYR A 204 2.07 -15.92 8.41
C TYR A 204 1.83 -16.61 9.75
N HIS A 205 0.60 -16.46 10.25
CA HIS A 205 0.10 -17.21 11.39
C HIS A 205 -1.39 -17.53 11.19
N SER A 206 -1.77 -18.79 11.32
CA SER A 206 -3.13 -19.28 11.02
C SER A 206 -4.21 -18.82 12.01
N SER A 207 -3.83 -18.14 13.09
CA SER A 207 -4.76 -17.52 14.04
C SER A 207 -4.94 -16.01 13.81
N ILE A 208 -4.21 -15.40 12.87
CA ILE A 208 -4.28 -13.97 12.59
C ILE A 208 -5.14 -13.77 11.34
N THR A 209 -6.27 -13.08 11.50
CA THR A 209 -7.27 -12.90 10.44
C THR A 209 -6.68 -12.27 9.18
N GLU A 210 -5.93 -11.17 9.28
CA GLU A 210 -5.32 -10.54 8.08
C GLU A 210 -4.31 -11.46 7.38
N CYS A 211 -3.60 -12.34 8.09
CA CYS A 211 -2.72 -13.34 7.48
C CYS A 211 -3.51 -14.39 6.70
N ILE A 212 -4.64 -14.87 7.24
CA ILE A 212 -5.52 -15.83 6.56
C ILE A 212 -6.12 -15.20 5.30
N GLN A 213 -6.58 -13.95 5.39
CA GLN A 213 -7.14 -13.25 4.22
C GLN A 213 -6.08 -13.05 3.13
N LEU A 214 -4.86 -12.61 3.49
CA LEU A 214 -3.75 -12.48 2.54
C LEU A 214 -3.38 -13.83 1.91
N ASP A 215 -3.28 -14.89 2.70
CA ASP A 215 -3.00 -16.24 2.17
C ASP A 215 -4.08 -16.71 1.20
N SER A 216 -5.36 -16.41 1.49
CA SER A 216 -6.45 -16.69 0.55
C SER A 216 -6.32 -15.90 -0.75
N PHE A 217 -5.90 -14.62 -0.68
CA PHE A 217 -5.59 -13.84 -1.87
C PHE A 217 -4.45 -14.48 -2.67
N PHE A 218 -3.33 -14.79 -2.03
CA PHE A 218 -2.19 -15.43 -2.67
C PHE A 218 -2.58 -16.78 -3.28
N SER A 219 -3.37 -17.58 -2.58
CA SER A 219 -3.84 -18.88 -3.09
C SER A 219 -4.68 -18.74 -4.35
N SER A 220 -5.56 -17.73 -4.41
CA SER A 220 -6.37 -17.47 -5.60
C SER A 220 -5.53 -16.92 -6.74
N TRP A 221 -4.68 -15.94 -6.45
CA TRP A 221 -3.87 -15.27 -7.45
C TRP A 221 -2.83 -16.22 -8.06
N LEU A 222 -2.07 -16.94 -7.24
CA LEU A 222 -1.00 -17.86 -7.66
C LEU A 222 -1.53 -19.22 -8.16
N SER A 223 -2.85 -19.38 -8.24
CA SER A 223 -3.46 -20.62 -8.73
C SER A 223 -3.01 -20.91 -10.17
N GLY A 224 -2.47 -22.10 -10.40
CA GLY A 224 -1.99 -22.54 -11.71
C GLY A 224 -0.48 -22.43 -11.96
N GLY A 225 0.31 -21.89 -11.01
CA GLY A 225 1.77 -21.96 -11.07
C GLY A 225 2.37 -21.16 -12.24
N ASN A 226 1.82 -19.99 -12.54
CA ASN A 226 2.31 -19.16 -13.64
C ASN A 226 3.67 -18.53 -13.29
N ILE A 227 4.72 -18.96 -13.99
CA ILE A 227 6.10 -18.48 -13.82
C ILE A 227 6.28 -16.97 -14.10
N GLU A 228 5.30 -16.32 -14.73
CA GLU A 228 5.34 -14.87 -14.98
C GLU A 228 4.91 -14.04 -13.78
N GLN A 229 4.32 -14.66 -12.74
CA GLN A 229 3.89 -13.95 -11.54
C GLN A 229 5.10 -13.52 -10.72
N GLN A 230 5.07 -12.28 -10.24
CA GLN A 230 6.17 -11.65 -9.51
C GLN A 230 5.62 -10.79 -8.37
N ILE A 231 6.28 -10.85 -7.22
CA ILE A 231 6.10 -9.96 -6.09
C ILE A 231 7.31 -9.03 -6.02
N LEU A 232 7.04 -7.74 -6.04
CA LEU A 232 8.05 -6.69 -5.93
C LEU A 232 7.88 -5.94 -4.62
N VAL A 233 8.80 -6.15 -3.67
CA VAL A 233 8.87 -5.34 -2.45
C VAL A 233 9.61 -4.04 -2.75
N VAL A 234 8.95 -2.91 -2.56
CA VAL A 234 9.50 -1.58 -2.86
C VAL A 234 9.67 -0.81 -1.56
N ILE A 235 10.93 -0.70 -1.13
CA ILE A 235 11.30 0.21 -0.05
C ILE A 235 11.46 1.62 -0.60
N HIS A 236 11.22 2.63 0.23
CA HIS A 236 11.43 4.01 -0.19
C HIS A 236 12.15 4.82 0.87
N GLY A 237 12.78 5.90 0.43
CA GLY A 237 13.43 6.86 1.29
C GLY A 237 14.26 7.82 0.47
N ASN A 238 15.20 8.46 1.14
CA ASN A 238 16.19 9.32 0.54
C ASN A 238 17.55 8.58 0.52
N LEU A 239 17.62 7.54 -0.30
CA LEU A 239 18.74 6.58 -0.28
C LEU A 239 19.98 7.06 -1.04
N GLU A 240 19.90 8.18 -1.76
CA GLU A 240 21.01 8.71 -2.59
C GLU A 240 21.36 10.19 -2.32
N GLY A 241 20.77 10.87 -1.32
CA GLY A 241 21.03 12.31 -1.14
C GLY A 241 20.39 12.98 0.10
N THR A 242 19.80 14.16 -0.11
CA THR A 242 19.00 14.92 0.87
C THR A 242 17.52 14.92 0.46
N GLY A 243 16.64 14.50 1.35
CA GLY A 243 15.23 14.28 1.06
C GLY A 243 14.54 13.55 2.22
N PRO A 244 13.21 13.37 2.14
CA PRO A 244 12.46 12.85 3.27
C PRO A 244 12.58 11.33 3.41
N SER A 245 12.73 10.88 4.65
CA SER A 245 12.71 9.47 5.02
C SER A 245 11.29 8.91 5.08
N CYS A 246 11.19 7.57 5.09
CA CYS A 246 9.95 6.86 5.34
C CYS A 246 9.44 7.14 6.76
N GLY A 247 8.17 7.52 6.89
CA GLY A 247 7.55 7.80 8.19
C GLY A 247 7.57 6.60 9.15
N ALA A 248 7.29 5.40 8.64
CA ALA A 248 7.36 4.17 9.44
C ALA A 248 8.80 3.81 9.85
N GLY A 249 9.77 4.06 8.96
CA GLY A 249 11.20 3.94 9.27
C GLY A 249 11.65 4.91 10.36
N CYS A 250 11.09 6.14 10.40
CA CYS A 250 11.35 7.08 11.47
C CYS A 250 10.65 6.69 12.78
N ALA A 251 9.37 6.31 12.71
CA ALA A 251 8.57 5.95 13.88
C ALA A 251 9.15 4.72 14.62
N SER A 252 9.64 3.73 13.87
CA SER A 252 10.30 2.55 14.44
C SER A 252 11.60 2.84 15.18
N MET A 253 12.22 4.00 14.96
CA MET A 253 13.42 4.42 15.69
C MET A 253 13.10 5.06 17.05
N ASN A 254 11.84 5.38 17.33
CA ASN A 254 11.41 6.04 18.56
C ASN A 254 10.00 5.57 18.99
N LEU A 255 9.88 4.27 19.29
CA LEU A 255 8.61 3.64 19.68
C LEU A 255 7.93 4.32 20.87
N ASP A 256 8.71 4.74 21.88
CA ASP A 256 8.20 5.35 23.11
C ASP A 256 7.45 6.67 22.88
N ALA A 257 7.65 7.32 21.72
CA ALA A 257 6.96 8.55 21.35
C ALA A 257 5.58 8.33 20.70
N ILE A 258 5.18 7.07 20.47
CA ILE A 258 3.92 6.74 19.79
C ILE A 258 2.82 6.54 20.83
N GLU A 259 1.93 7.53 20.96
CA GLU A 259 0.81 7.47 21.93
C GLU A 259 -0.39 6.64 21.44
N ASP A 260 -0.66 6.60 20.12
CA ASP A 260 -1.79 5.84 19.57
C ASP A 260 -1.51 4.34 19.66
N SER A 261 -2.37 3.61 20.39
CA SER A 261 -2.19 2.17 20.64
C SER A 261 -2.23 1.29 19.39
N HIS A 262 -3.01 1.63 18.35
CA HIS A 262 -3.06 0.86 17.11
C HIS A 262 -1.79 1.11 16.29
N LEU A 263 -1.34 2.37 16.23
CA LEU A 263 -0.08 2.70 15.57
C LEU A 263 1.12 2.08 16.31
N HIS A 264 1.16 2.17 17.63
CA HIS A 264 2.20 1.58 18.45
C HIS A 264 2.28 0.07 18.23
N PHE A 265 1.14 -0.64 18.22
CA PHE A 265 1.10 -2.06 17.92
C PHE A 265 1.69 -2.38 16.54
N ALA A 266 1.25 -1.67 15.50
CA ALA A 266 1.72 -1.91 14.13
C ALA A 266 3.23 -1.64 13.96
N ILE A 267 3.73 -0.53 14.52
CA ILE A 267 5.17 -0.19 14.45
C ILE A 267 6.00 -1.12 15.34
N SER A 268 5.50 -1.56 16.50
CA SER A 268 6.20 -2.53 17.36
C SER A 268 6.37 -3.87 16.66
N ALA A 269 5.31 -4.40 16.02
CA ALA A 269 5.38 -5.63 15.25
C ALA A 269 6.39 -5.56 14.10
N LEU A 270 6.49 -4.40 13.44
CA LEU A 270 7.52 -4.11 12.45
C LEU A 270 8.91 -4.12 13.10
N CYS A 271 9.11 -3.40 14.21
CA CYS A 271 10.40 -3.31 14.90
C CYS A 271 10.92 -4.68 15.34
N GLU A 272 10.10 -5.44 16.06
CA GLU A 272 10.45 -6.77 16.58
C GLU A 272 10.96 -7.69 15.46
N ARG A 273 10.31 -7.64 14.28
CA ARG A 273 10.74 -8.44 13.15
C ARG A 273 12.00 -7.90 12.49
N VAL A 274 12.14 -6.59 12.37
CA VAL A 274 13.33 -5.97 11.76
C VAL A 274 14.58 -6.22 12.58
N GLU A 275 14.49 -6.23 13.91
CA GLU A 275 15.60 -6.51 14.81
C GLU A 275 16.28 -7.86 14.54
N THR A 276 15.57 -8.86 13.99
CA THR A 276 16.18 -10.15 13.64
C THR A 276 17.20 -10.07 12.50
N PHE A 277 17.16 -8.99 11.71
CA PHE A 277 18.09 -8.71 10.61
C PHE A 277 19.20 -7.74 11.00
N GLU A 278 19.13 -7.18 12.21
CA GLU A 278 20.04 -6.16 12.71
C GLU A 278 21.05 -6.79 13.66
N ARG A 279 22.30 -6.95 13.20
CA ARG A 279 23.41 -7.28 14.12
C ARG A 279 23.70 -6.13 15.09
N VAL A 280 23.45 -4.90 14.63
CA VAL A 280 23.50 -3.66 15.37
C VAL A 280 22.25 -2.89 14.96
N ILE A 281 21.55 -2.31 15.93
CA ILE A 281 20.37 -1.47 15.71
C ILE A 281 20.67 -0.45 14.60
N ALA A 282 19.77 -0.33 13.62
CA ALA A 282 19.92 0.63 12.52
C ALA A 282 20.20 2.04 13.05
N LYS A 283 21.10 2.76 12.39
CA LYS A 283 21.52 4.11 12.80
C LYS A 283 20.71 5.21 12.12
N SER A 284 19.97 4.86 11.06
CA SER A 284 19.13 5.79 10.31
C SER A 284 17.83 5.13 9.86
N PRO A 285 16.78 5.93 9.57
CA PRO A 285 15.57 5.46 8.92
C PRO A 285 15.83 4.70 7.61
N GLU A 286 16.85 5.10 6.85
CA GLU A 286 17.25 4.47 5.58
C GLU A 286 17.78 3.05 5.77
N GLU A 287 18.64 2.83 6.77
CA GLU A 287 19.10 1.48 7.13
C GLU A 287 17.93 0.63 7.62
N ARG A 288 17.06 1.23 8.43
CA ARG A 288 15.88 0.57 8.99
C ARG A 288 14.94 0.06 7.90
N VAL A 289 14.59 0.88 6.89
CA VAL A 289 13.67 0.46 5.82
C VAL A 289 14.24 -0.64 4.93
N VAL A 290 15.57 -0.72 4.75
CA VAL A 290 16.18 -1.86 4.04
C VAL A 290 15.93 -3.15 4.80
N ASN A 291 16.06 -3.13 6.13
CA ASN A 291 15.78 -4.29 6.96
C ASN A 291 14.27 -4.62 7.04
N VAL A 292 13.39 -3.61 6.99
CA VAL A 292 11.94 -3.83 6.81
C VAL A 292 11.67 -4.58 5.51
N GLY A 293 12.27 -4.16 4.40
CA GLY A 293 12.11 -4.84 3.11
C GLY A 293 12.60 -6.30 3.17
N ARG A 294 13.75 -6.56 3.80
CA ARG A 294 14.26 -7.93 4.03
C ARG A 294 13.30 -8.77 4.88
N ALA A 295 12.78 -8.20 5.97
CA ALA A 295 11.78 -8.84 6.82
C ALA A 295 10.50 -9.17 6.06
N THR A 296 9.99 -8.25 5.24
CA THR A 296 8.82 -8.46 4.38
C THR A 296 9.05 -9.60 3.41
N VAL A 297 10.20 -9.65 2.73
CA VAL A 297 10.51 -10.74 1.79
C VAL A 297 10.51 -12.09 2.50
N GLU A 298 11.18 -12.22 3.64
CA GLU A 298 11.16 -13.48 4.41
C GLU A 298 9.76 -13.84 4.91
N ASN A 299 9.01 -12.86 5.41
CA ASN A 299 7.66 -13.07 5.92
C ASN A 299 6.72 -13.57 4.83
N LEU A 300 6.79 -13.00 3.62
CA LEU A 300 6.03 -13.47 2.47
C LEU A 300 6.33 -14.95 2.19
N SER A 301 7.59 -15.39 2.29
CA SER A 301 7.98 -16.80 2.13
C SER A 301 7.45 -17.74 3.22
N THR A 302 6.76 -17.24 4.24
CA THR A 302 6.09 -18.07 5.26
C THR A 302 4.62 -18.34 4.96
N TYR A 303 4.02 -17.67 3.98
CA TYR A 303 2.63 -17.89 3.59
C TYR A 303 2.49 -19.22 2.83
N PRO A 304 1.57 -20.12 3.24
CA PRO A 304 1.39 -21.41 2.59
C PRO A 304 1.20 -21.34 1.07
N ALA A 305 0.40 -20.39 0.57
CA ALA A 305 0.19 -20.24 -0.87
C ALA A 305 1.47 -19.83 -1.62
N ILE A 306 2.30 -18.97 -1.01
CA ILE A 306 3.58 -18.54 -1.58
C ILE A 306 4.60 -19.69 -1.55
N GLN A 307 4.65 -20.45 -0.45
CA GLN A 307 5.50 -21.65 -0.33
C GLN A 307 5.16 -22.68 -1.40
N ASN A 308 3.87 -23.02 -1.53
CA ASN A 308 3.39 -23.96 -2.52
C ASN A 308 3.73 -23.50 -3.95
N HIS A 309 3.61 -22.21 -4.24
CA HIS A 309 3.99 -21.67 -5.55
C HIS A 309 5.51 -21.77 -5.78
N GLN A 310 6.34 -21.42 -4.79
CA GLN A 310 7.79 -21.52 -4.87
C GLN A 310 8.27 -22.96 -5.16
N GLU A 311 7.60 -23.97 -4.62
CA GLU A 311 7.91 -25.39 -4.87
C GLU A 311 7.61 -25.84 -6.31
N LEU A 312 6.70 -25.15 -7.00
CA LEU A 312 6.35 -25.44 -8.40
C LEU A 312 7.29 -24.76 -9.40
N LEU A 313 8.06 -23.77 -8.96
CA LEU A 313 8.96 -23.02 -9.80
C LEU A 313 10.31 -23.74 -9.96
N PRO A 314 11.04 -23.50 -11.07
CA PRO A 314 12.43 -23.96 -11.21
C PRO A 314 13.29 -23.48 -10.03
N GLY A 315 14.23 -24.30 -9.55
CA GLY A 315 14.98 -24.02 -8.32
C GLY A 315 15.85 -22.76 -8.33
N ASP A 316 16.10 -22.18 -9.50
CA ASP A 316 16.80 -20.91 -9.71
C ASP A 316 15.85 -19.72 -9.95
N HIS A 317 14.54 -19.96 -10.05
CA HIS A 317 13.55 -18.92 -10.29
C HIS A 317 13.19 -18.20 -8.99
N GLN A 318 13.50 -16.91 -8.96
CA GLN A 318 13.11 -16.00 -7.90
C GLN A 318 11.94 -15.16 -8.38
N PHE A 319 10.84 -15.24 -7.65
CA PHE A 319 9.64 -14.46 -7.97
C PHE A 319 9.33 -13.39 -6.92
N ILE A 320 10.08 -13.35 -5.81
CA ILE A 320 10.03 -12.26 -4.83
C ILE A 320 11.33 -11.48 -4.91
N GLU A 321 11.22 -10.23 -5.37
CA GLU A 321 12.35 -9.32 -5.55
C GLU A 321 12.16 -8.04 -4.74
N MET A 322 13.27 -7.35 -4.46
CA MET A 322 13.25 -6.09 -3.74
C MET A 322 13.92 -4.97 -4.55
N MET A 323 13.24 -3.83 -4.64
CA MET A 323 13.74 -2.61 -5.25
C MET A 323 13.66 -1.44 -4.28
N LYS A 324 14.43 -0.40 -4.56
CA LYS A 324 14.34 0.88 -3.87
C LYS A 324 13.64 1.91 -4.74
N MET A 325 12.89 2.81 -4.11
CA MET A 325 12.26 3.96 -4.73
C MET A 325 12.75 5.25 -4.07
N ASP A 326 13.06 6.25 -4.90
CA ASP A 326 13.24 7.61 -4.41
C ASP A 326 11.88 8.24 -4.07
N THR A 327 11.72 8.73 -2.84
CA THR A 327 10.41 9.19 -2.33
C THR A 327 9.85 10.36 -3.12
N VAL A 328 10.71 11.25 -3.64
CA VAL A 328 10.28 12.47 -4.33
C VAL A 328 9.98 12.16 -5.81
N THR A 329 10.92 11.51 -6.49
CA THR A 329 10.84 11.29 -7.93
C THR A 329 10.09 10.02 -8.33
N ASN A 330 9.89 9.09 -7.38
CA ASN A 330 9.33 7.75 -7.60
C ASN A 330 10.13 6.91 -8.62
N VAL A 331 11.40 7.26 -8.86
CA VAL A 331 12.31 6.45 -9.66
C VAL A 331 12.67 5.19 -8.87
N VAL A 332 12.55 4.02 -9.50
CA VAL A 332 12.92 2.75 -8.89
C VAL A 332 14.25 2.23 -9.42
N ARG A 333 15.04 1.63 -8.52
CA ARG A 333 16.33 1.02 -8.83
C ARG A 333 16.44 -0.32 -8.12
N GLU A 334 17.16 -1.24 -8.75
CA GLU A 334 17.55 -2.48 -8.10
C GLU A 334 18.52 -2.21 -6.93
N ILE A 335 18.45 -3.04 -5.90
CA ILE A 335 19.38 -3.01 -4.77
C ILE A 335 19.99 -4.38 -4.57
N ASN A 336 21.28 -4.44 -4.25
CA ASN A 336 21.89 -5.68 -3.83
C ASN A 336 21.61 -5.90 -2.34
N TRP A 337 20.58 -6.69 -2.03
CA TRP A 337 20.09 -6.88 -0.66
C TRP A 337 20.36 -8.27 -0.07
N ARG A 338 20.89 -9.21 -0.86
CA ARG A 338 21.13 -10.61 -0.45
C ARG A 338 22.54 -10.86 0.11
N CYS A 339 23.28 -9.79 0.44
CA CYS A 339 24.60 -9.85 1.06
C CYS A 339 24.53 -9.72 2.59
#